data_AF-A0A7J4KFP2-F1
#
_entry.id   AF-A0A7J4KFP2-F1
#
_cell.length_a   1.000
_cell.length_b   1.000
_cell.length_c   1.000
_cell.angle_alpha   90.00
_cell.angle_beta   90.00
_cell.angle_gamma   90.00
#
_symmetry.space_group_name_H-M   'P 1'
#
loop_
_entity.id
_entity.type
_entity.pdbx_description
1 polymer ?
#
loop_
_entity_poly.entity_id
_entity_poly.type
_entity_poly.pdbx_seq_one_letter_code
_entity_poly.pdbx_strand_id
1 'polypeptide(L)'
;MKKTIMCMLVFSLLGSCMVTQAMASPEITGVRGGYGVAATVVDADGFDWEIQLTGSHIFQGSITEGALAGDNTTTIRTPIFPPALGVGKINVTVSLIFIFPLVVEERTAFMLGPFVLFMQ
;
A
#
# COMPACT_ATOMS: atom_id res chain seq x y z
N MET A 1 -11.69 3.70 -56.03
CA MET A 1 -12.53 4.05 -54.86
C MET A 1 -12.72 2.90 -53.87
N LYS A 2 -12.90 1.63 -54.28
CA LYS A 2 -13.01 0.50 -53.31
C LYS A 2 -11.75 0.23 -52.46
N LYS A 3 -10.55 0.43 -53.02
CA LYS A 3 -9.27 0.13 -52.33
C LYS A 3 -8.93 1.11 -51.20
N THR A 4 -9.29 2.38 -51.33
CA THR A 4 -9.03 3.43 -50.33
C THR A 4 -9.90 3.28 -49.08
N ILE A 5 -11.16 2.85 -49.25
CA ILE A 5 -12.09 2.60 -48.13
C ILE A 5 -11.62 1.41 -47.29
N MET A 6 -11.08 0.37 -47.93
CA MET A 6 -10.57 -0.81 -47.25
C MET A 6 -9.35 -0.49 -46.37
N CYS A 7 -8.44 0.35 -46.83
CA CYS A 7 -7.29 0.78 -46.01
C CYS A 7 -7.72 1.59 -44.78
N MET A 8 -8.69 2.50 -44.91
CA MET A 8 -9.20 3.28 -43.76
C MET A 8 -9.84 2.39 -42.68
N LEU A 9 -10.57 1.35 -43.09
CA LEU A 9 -11.16 0.38 -42.16
C LEU A 9 -10.09 -0.40 -41.38
N VAL A 10 -9.03 -0.85 -42.06
CA VAL A 10 -7.91 -1.58 -41.42
C VAL A 10 -7.15 -0.68 -40.45
N PHE A 11 -6.92 0.58 -40.80
CA PHE A 11 -6.29 1.55 -39.88
C PHE A 11 -7.17 1.88 -38.67
N SER A 12 -8.49 1.95 -38.84
CA SER A 12 -9.41 2.17 -37.71
C SER A 12 -9.48 0.97 -36.76
N LEU A 13 -9.42 -0.27 -37.28
CA LEU A 13 -9.43 -1.49 -36.46
C LEU A 13 -8.12 -1.68 -35.68
N LEU A 14 -6.98 -1.35 -36.30
CA LEU A 14 -5.67 -1.39 -35.62
C LEU A 14 -5.54 -0.27 -34.57
N GLY A 15 -6.19 0.88 -34.79
CA GLY A 15 -6.22 1.98 -33.82
C GLY A 15 -7.01 1.66 -32.55
N SER A 16 -8.10 0.88 -32.64
CA SER A 16 -8.92 0.51 -31.46
C SER A 16 -8.32 -0.59 -30.59
N CYS A 17 -7.36 -1.38 -31.10
CA CYS A 17 -6.74 -2.47 -30.33
C CYS A 17 -5.56 -2.03 -29.44
N MET A 18 -5.17 -0.76 -29.50
CA MET A 18 -4.01 -0.21 -28.78
C MET A 18 -4.41 0.79 -27.69
N VAL A 19 -5.64 0.71 -27.19
CA VAL A 19 -5.97 1.33 -25.90
C VAL A 19 -5.42 0.40 -24.82
N THR A 20 -4.11 0.49 -24.58
CA THR A 20 -3.48 -0.08 -23.38
C THR A 20 -4.23 0.49 -22.18
N GLN A 21 -5.08 -0.32 -21.55
CA GLN A 21 -5.57 -0.04 -20.22
C GLN A 21 -4.33 -0.02 -19.33
N ALA A 22 -3.86 1.18 -18.98
CA ALA A 22 -2.85 1.33 -17.96
C ALA A 22 -3.51 0.84 -16.66
N MET A 23 -3.31 -0.44 -16.33
CA MET A 23 -3.66 -0.92 -15.00
C MET A 23 -2.78 -0.14 -14.04
N ALA A 24 -3.39 0.65 -13.18
CA ALA A 24 -2.65 1.39 -12.18
C ALA A 24 -1.96 0.38 -11.24
N SER A 25 -0.69 0.67 -10.90
CA SER A 25 0.11 -0.21 -10.05
C SER A 25 -0.23 0.08 -8.58
N PRO A 26 -0.41 -0.94 -7.74
CA PRO A 26 -0.59 -0.73 -6.31
C PRO A 26 0.54 0.09 -5.71
N GLU A 27 0.22 1.03 -4.83
CA GLU A 27 1.19 1.92 -4.18
C GLU A 27 0.86 2.13 -2.70
N ILE A 28 1.90 2.23 -1.85
CA ILE A 28 1.79 2.64 -0.45
C ILE A 28 2.32 4.06 -0.32
N THR A 29 1.49 4.96 0.22
CA THR A 29 1.81 6.38 0.39
C THR A 29 1.40 6.88 1.77
N GLY A 30 1.90 8.05 2.15
CA GLY A 30 1.38 8.80 3.30
C GLY A 30 1.48 8.07 4.64
N VAL A 31 2.54 7.26 4.86
CA VAL A 31 2.79 6.58 6.12
C VAL A 31 2.97 7.61 7.25
N ARG A 32 2.13 7.51 8.29
CA ARG A 32 2.03 8.47 9.40
C ARG A 32 1.95 7.76 10.75
N GLY A 33 2.63 8.35 11.73
CA GLY A 33 2.66 7.89 13.12
C GLY A 33 1.61 8.62 13.96
N GLY A 34 1.62 8.40 15.27
CA GLY A 34 0.63 8.91 16.23
C GLY A 34 0.28 7.82 17.22
N TYR A 35 -1.00 7.67 17.58
CA TYR A 35 -1.50 6.50 18.30
C TYR A 35 -1.50 5.26 17.37
N GLY A 36 -0.31 4.77 17.04
CA GLY A 36 -0.08 3.72 16.04
C GLY A 36 0.37 4.25 14.67
N VAL A 37 0.30 3.40 13.66
CA VAL A 37 0.71 3.68 12.28
C VAL A 37 -0.51 3.63 11.37
N ALA A 38 -0.59 4.59 10.46
CA ALA A 38 -1.54 4.59 9.35
C ALA A 38 -0.79 4.77 8.03
N ALA A 39 -1.30 4.15 6.97
CA ALA A 39 -0.78 4.31 5.61
C ALA A 39 -1.94 4.37 4.62
N THR A 40 -1.76 5.09 3.52
CA THR A 40 -2.71 5.14 2.41
C THR A 40 -2.23 4.19 1.33
N VAL A 41 -3.08 3.26 0.93
CA VAL A 41 -2.84 2.34 -0.17
C VAL A 41 -3.69 2.75 -1.36
N VAL A 42 -3.10 2.73 -2.55
CA VAL A 42 -3.71 3.18 -3.80
C VAL A 42 -3.68 2.02 -4.80
N ASP A 43 -4.76 1.86 -5.57
CA ASP A 43 -4.92 0.87 -6.64
C ASP A 43 -4.57 -0.57 -6.21
N ALA A 44 -4.99 -0.93 -4.99
CA ALA A 44 -4.64 -2.19 -4.33
C ALA A 44 -5.87 -3.08 -4.03
N ASP A 45 -6.91 -3.03 -4.87
CA ASP A 45 -8.08 -3.91 -4.73
C ASP A 45 -7.70 -5.38 -4.91
N GLY A 46 -8.25 -6.25 -4.05
CA GLY A 46 -7.95 -7.68 -4.06
C GLY A 46 -6.59 -8.07 -3.46
N PHE A 47 -5.87 -7.13 -2.86
CA PHE A 47 -4.66 -7.38 -2.09
C PHE A 47 -4.95 -7.41 -0.58
N ASP A 48 -4.15 -8.17 0.15
CA ASP A 48 -4.05 -8.09 1.60
C ASP A 48 -3.01 -7.04 1.99
N TRP A 49 -3.11 -6.52 3.20
CA TRP A 49 -2.14 -5.57 3.75
C TRP A 49 -1.66 -6.02 5.12
N GLU A 50 -0.43 -5.64 5.44
CA GLU A 50 0.18 -5.87 6.75
C GLU A 50 0.93 -4.61 7.21
N ILE A 51 0.82 -4.28 8.50
CA ILE A 51 1.67 -3.31 9.19
C ILE A 51 2.36 -4.04 10.33
N GLN A 52 3.69 -4.07 10.28
CA GLN A 52 4.53 -4.68 11.28
C GLN A 52 5.36 -3.63 12.03
N LEU A 53 5.33 -3.70 13.36
CA LEU A 53 6.09 -2.84 14.28
C LEU A 53 7.10 -3.70 15.05
N THR A 54 8.39 -3.54 14.73
CA THR A 54 9.49 -4.31 15.35
C THR A 54 10.58 -3.40 15.90
N GLY A 55 11.32 -3.84 16.92
CA GLY A 55 12.36 -3.01 17.55
C GLY A 55 13.06 -3.73 18.70
N SER A 56 14.23 -3.23 19.10
CA SER A 56 15.04 -3.82 20.17
C SER A 56 14.53 -3.48 21.58
N HIS A 57 13.73 -2.42 21.72
CA HIS A 57 13.26 -1.88 23.00
C HIS A 57 11.72 -1.77 23.09
N ILE A 58 11.02 -2.58 22.30
CA ILE A 58 9.58 -2.76 22.42
C ILE A 58 9.28 -3.96 23.32
N PHE A 59 8.41 -3.78 24.30
CA PHE A 59 7.96 -4.86 25.18
C PHE A 59 7.01 -5.80 24.44
N GLN A 60 6.23 -5.25 23.51
CA GLN A 60 5.30 -5.98 22.67
C GLN A 60 5.28 -5.34 21.27
N GLY A 61 5.71 -6.09 20.27
CA GLY A 61 5.53 -5.72 18.86
C GLY A 61 4.10 -5.95 18.39
N SER A 62 3.78 -5.41 17.22
CA SER A 62 2.47 -5.54 16.60
C SER A 62 2.60 -6.06 15.18
N ILE A 63 1.69 -6.95 14.79
CA ILE A 63 1.39 -7.23 13.40
C ILE A 63 -0.11 -6.98 13.27
N THR A 64 -0.49 -6.07 12.37
CA THR A 64 -1.88 -5.81 12.03
C THR A 64 -2.06 -6.08 10.55
N GLU A 65 -3.08 -6.85 10.20
CA GLU A 65 -3.33 -7.25 8.82
C GLU A 65 -4.82 -7.15 8.48
N GLY A 66 -5.13 -7.16 7.18
CA GLY A 66 -6.49 -7.22 6.68
C GLY A 66 -6.55 -7.30 5.16
N ALA A 67 -7.76 -7.45 4.64
CA ALA A 67 -8.02 -7.45 3.20
C ALA A 67 -8.46 -6.05 2.72
N LEU A 68 -8.08 -5.68 1.50
CA LEU A 68 -8.61 -4.52 0.79
C LEU A 68 -9.75 -4.96 -0.12
N ALA A 69 -10.88 -4.26 -0.07
CA ALA A 69 -12.03 -4.57 -0.91
C ALA A 69 -12.62 -3.29 -1.50
N GLY A 70 -12.62 -3.20 -2.83
CA GLY A 70 -13.52 -2.36 -3.62
C GLY A 70 -13.17 -0.87 -3.74
N ASP A 71 -12.05 -0.43 -3.16
CA ASP A 71 -11.66 0.99 -3.15
C ASP A 71 -10.30 1.21 -3.83
N ASN A 72 -10.24 2.13 -4.80
CA ASN A 72 -8.99 2.58 -5.43
C ASN A 72 -8.05 3.28 -4.45
N THR A 73 -8.53 3.75 -3.30
CA THR A 73 -7.69 4.40 -2.29
C THR A 73 -8.25 4.15 -0.91
N THR A 74 -7.49 3.45 -0.06
CA THR A 74 -7.90 3.07 1.29
C THR A 74 -6.84 3.51 2.31
N THR A 75 -7.25 3.95 3.49
CA THR A 75 -6.32 4.20 4.60
C THR A 75 -6.37 3.06 5.61
N ILE A 76 -5.29 2.29 5.66
CA ILE A 76 -5.07 1.20 6.62
C ILE A 76 -4.43 1.76 7.90
N ARG A 77 -4.70 1.12 9.04
CA ARG A 77 -4.20 1.58 10.35
C ARG A 77 -4.07 0.45 11.35
N THR A 78 -3.09 0.56 12.24
CA THR A 78 -3.00 -0.28 13.44
C THR A 78 -4.13 0.05 14.42
N PRO A 79 -4.58 -0.90 15.26
CA PRO A 79 -5.62 -0.65 16.27
C PRO A 79 -5.18 0.41 17.30
N ILE A 80 -6.16 1.15 17.85
CA ILE A 80 -5.92 2.31 18.71
C ILE A 80 -5.48 1.91 20.14
N PHE A 81 -5.69 0.66 20.57
CA PHE A 81 -5.49 0.29 21.98
C PHE A 81 -5.07 -1.17 22.25
N PRO A 82 -3.87 -1.37 22.81
CA PRO A 82 -2.62 -0.85 22.27
C PRO A 82 -2.16 -1.74 21.10
N PRO A 83 -1.69 -1.16 19.98
CA PRO A 83 -1.14 -1.96 18.89
C PRO A 83 0.21 -2.56 19.31
N ALA A 84 1.05 -1.77 19.98
CA ALA A 84 2.36 -2.13 20.53
C ALA A 84 2.64 -1.24 21.76
N LEU A 85 3.53 -1.67 22.67
CA LEU A 85 3.98 -0.90 23.83
C LEU A 85 5.49 -0.98 24.00
N GLY A 86 6.11 0.16 24.30
CA GLY A 86 7.57 0.26 24.39
C GLY A 86 8.10 1.68 24.27
N VAL A 87 9.41 1.80 24.42
CA VAL A 87 10.14 3.06 24.27
C VAL A 87 11.43 2.79 23.52
N GLY A 88 11.63 3.47 22.40
CA GLY A 88 12.88 3.36 21.64
C GLY A 88 12.68 3.33 20.14
N LYS A 89 13.78 3.10 19.43
CA LYS A 89 13.80 3.00 17.96
C LYS A 89 13.06 1.74 17.51
N ILE A 90 12.19 1.90 16.51
CA ILE A 90 11.44 0.83 15.88
C ILE A 90 11.55 0.93 14.35
N ASN A 91 11.34 -0.21 13.71
CA ASN A 91 11.12 -0.34 12.28
C ASN A 91 9.63 -0.57 12.06
N VAL A 92 9.08 0.20 11.13
CA VAL A 92 7.71 0.11 10.65
C VAL A 92 7.77 -0.43 9.23
N THR A 93 7.20 -1.61 9.01
CA THR A 93 7.11 -2.22 7.69
C THR A 93 5.65 -2.25 7.29
N VAL A 94 5.30 -1.65 6.16
CA VAL A 94 3.96 -1.70 5.57
C VAL A 94 4.05 -2.48 4.28
N SER A 95 3.23 -3.52 4.13
CA SER A 95 3.29 -4.45 2.99
C SER A 95 1.93 -4.59 2.34
N LEU A 96 1.92 -4.69 1.01
CA LEU A 96 0.80 -5.20 0.22
C LEU A 96 1.12 -6.63 -0.24
N ILE A 97 0.22 -7.56 0.02
CA ILE A 97 0.43 -9.00 -0.13
C ILE A 97 -0.63 -9.57 -1.09
N PHE A 98 -0.20 -10.47 -1.97
CA PHE A 98 -1.10 -11.30 -2.77
C PHE A 98 -0.77 -12.78 -2.59
N ILE A 99 0.38 -13.21 -3.11
CA ILE A 99 1.00 -14.52 -2.83
C ILE A 99 2.37 -14.31 -2.16
N PHE A 100 3.04 -13.22 -2.50
CA PHE A 100 4.27 -12.71 -1.93
C PHE A 100 4.13 -11.20 -1.71
N PRO A 101 4.98 -10.56 -0.89
CA PRO A 101 4.98 -9.11 -0.72
C PRO A 101 5.25 -8.44 -2.08
N LEU A 102 4.29 -7.66 -2.58
CA LEU A 102 4.40 -6.98 -3.86
C LEU A 102 5.03 -5.58 -3.69
N VAL A 103 4.54 -4.85 -2.70
CA VAL A 103 5.00 -3.50 -2.36
C VAL A 103 5.31 -3.48 -0.88
N VAL A 104 6.50 -3.00 -0.53
CA VAL A 104 6.96 -2.90 0.87
C VAL A 104 7.51 -1.50 1.08
N GLU A 105 6.98 -0.83 2.09
CA GLU A 105 7.42 0.49 2.52
C GLU A 105 7.94 0.39 3.95
N GLU A 106 9.25 0.63 4.11
CA GLU A 106 9.91 0.60 5.40
C GLU A 106 10.18 2.01 5.90
N ARG A 107 9.86 2.24 7.16
CA ARG A 107 10.12 3.52 7.84
C ARG A 107 10.73 3.26 9.20
N THR A 108 11.64 4.15 9.58
CA THR A 108 12.21 4.14 10.92
C THR A 108 11.46 5.15 11.78
N ALA A 109 11.02 4.72 12.97
CA ALA A 109 10.34 5.58 13.92
C ALA A 109 10.90 5.43 15.32
N PHE A 110 10.51 6.35 16.20
CA PHE A 110 10.74 6.28 17.63
C PHE A 110 9.39 6.07 18.33
N MET A 111 9.30 5.06 19.17
CA MET A 111 8.11 4.76 19.94
C MET A 111 8.23 5.34 21.36
N LEU A 112 7.17 5.97 21.87
CA LEU A 112 7.05 6.47 23.23
C LEU A 112 5.69 6.06 23.80
N GLY A 113 5.63 4.91 24.48
CA GLY A 113 4.37 4.32 24.92
C GLY A 113 3.60 3.74 23.72
N PRO A 114 2.30 4.09 23.52
CA PRO A 114 1.55 3.72 22.32
C PRO A 114 1.79 4.67 21.14
N PHE A 115 2.63 5.71 21.31
CA PHE A 115 2.87 6.72 20.29
C PHE A 115 4.05 6.36 19.39
N VAL A 116 3.87 6.47 18.07
CA VAL A 116 4.91 6.28 17.06
C VAL A 116 5.26 7.63 16.43
N LEU A 117 6.53 8.03 16.49
CA LEU A 117 7.06 9.29 15.98
C LEU A 117 8.06 9.01 14.86
N PHE A 118 7.76 9.41 13.62
CA PHE A 118 8.68 9.18 12.50
C PHE A 118 9.93 10.06 12.60
N MET A 119 11.09 9.46 12.35
CA MET A 119 12.35 10.19 12.22
C MET A 119 12.51 10.56 10.74
N GLN A 120 12.74 11.84 10.45
CA GLN A 120 12.97 12.35 9.09
C GLN A 120 14.21 11.73 8.45
#